data_AF-A0A5E7NR69-F1
#
_entry.id   AF-A0A5E7NR69-F1
#
_cell.length_a   1.000
_cell.length_b   1.000
_cell.length_c   1.000
_cell.angle_alpha   90.00
_cell.angle_beta   90.00
_cell.angle_gamma   90.00
#
_symmetry.space_group_name_H-M   'P 1'
#
loop_
_entity.id
_entity.type
_entity.pdbx_description
1 polymer ?
#
loop_
_entity_poly.entity_id
_entity_poly.type
_entity_poly.pdbx_seq_one_letter_code
_entity_poly.pdbx_strand_id
1 'polypeptide(L)'
;MSLENQSSAFTANLYVNGTPVVLNQQRLKLRLRDPRITRRERLDVEVALASDDSTSILTLADHEDDKPLLLKFVPKAGKYEVLAVIRGAYEGGHLTVNVGTRHLYMNSGSEGARFSIRKHGVDQASFDDFAAGPGYVQLVSELNGRPLYLANDKGKVHFKDVDPNTSKHDAFNNDPVNFVIKIVDKPGEERK
;
A
#
# COMPACT_ATOMS: atom_id res chain seq x y z
N MET A 1 16.04 24.85 -0.83
CA MET A 1 15.95 23.40 -1.08
C MET A 1 15.27 23.23 -2.43
N SER A 2 15.98 22.67 -3.41
CA SER A 2 15.69 22.82 -4.85
C SER A 2 14.38 22.14 -5.27
N LEU A 3 13.60 22.82 -6.13
CA LEU A 3 12.40 22.34 -6.81
C LEU A 3 12.64 21.09 -7.70
N GLU A 4 13.90 20.72 -7.94
CA GLU A 4 14.29 19.61 -8.82
C GLU A 4 13.93 18.22 -8.31
N ASN A 5 13.65 18.02 -7.01
CA ASN A 5 13.32 16.69 -6.47
C ASN A 5 11.83 16.30 -6.61
N GLN A 6 10.95 17.19 -7.04
CA GLN A 6 9.54 16.86 -7.30
C GLN A 6 9.31 16.40 -8.75
N SER A 7 10.27 16.64 -9.65
CA SER A 7 10.10 16.44 -11.10
C SER A 7 10.06 14.97 -11.54
N SER A 8 10.22 14.02 -10.62
CA SER A 8 10.13 12.58 -10.87
C SER A 8 9.11 11.87 -9.97
N ALA A 9 8.29 12.62 -9.22
CA ALA A 9 7.19 12.05 -8.47
C ALA A 9 6.13 11.50 -9.42
N PHE A 10 5.56 10.34 -9.13
CA PHE A 10 4.53 9.73 -9.98
C PHE A 10 3.42 9.10 -9.14
N THR A 11 2.26 8.94 -9.75
CA THR A 11 1.11 8.27 -9.11
C THR A 11 0.93 6.89 -9.73
N ALA A 12 0.76 5.88 -8.89
CA ALA A 12 0.53 4.52 -9.34
C ALA A 12 -0.53 3.81 -8.49
N ASN A 13 -1.07 2.74 -9.07
CA ASN A 13 -1.79 1.71 -8.33
C ASN A 13 -0.88 0.51 -8.10
N LEU A 14 -1.14 -0.21 -7.02
CA LEU A 14 -0.52 -1.49 -6.72
C LEU A 14 -1.58 -2.59 -6.73
N TYR A 15 -1.20 -3.76 -7.21
CA TYR A 15 -2.03 -4.96 -7.22
C TYR A 15 -1.20 -6.14 -6.74
N VAL A 16 -1.86 -7.13 -6.14
CA VAL A 16 -1.27 -8.42 -5.80
C VAL A 16 -2.18 -9.50 -6.36
N ASN A 17 -1.65 -10.36 -7.21
CA ASN A 17 -2.41 -11.44 -7.87
C ASN A 17 -3.71 -10.95 -8.56
N GLY A 18 -3.65 -9.77 -9.21
CA GLY A 18 -4.83 -9.15 -9.86
C GLY A 18 -5.71 -8.35 -8.91
N THR A 19 -5.62 -8.55 -7.59
CA THR A 19 -6.43 -7.83 -6.60
C THR A 19 -5.83 -6.46 -6.27
N PRO A 20 -6.62 -5.37 -6.31
CA PRO A 20 -6.18 -4.03 -5.94
C PRO A 20 -5.70 -3.92 -4.50
N VAL A 21 -4.61 -3.17 -4.28
CA VAL A 21 -4.25 -2.66 -2.96
C VAL A 21 -5.14 -1.47 -2.63
N VAL A 22 -5.75 -1.50 -1.45
CA VAL A 22 -6.68 -0.47 -0.96
C VAL A 22 -6.39 -0.10 0.48
N LEU A 23 -6.90 1.04 0.90
CA LEU A 23 -7.00 1.36 2.32
C LEU A 23 -8.17 0.57 2.93
N ASN A 24 -8.00 0.00 4.13
CA ASN A 24 -9.06 -0.79 4.76
C ASN A 24 -10.34 0.02 4.97
N GLN A 25 -10.23 1.34 5.19
CA GLN A 25 -11.40 2.23 5.19
C GLN A 25 -12.25 2.14 3.91
N GLN A 26 -11.61 2.08 2.73
CA GLN A 26 -12.32 1.99 1.44
C GLN A 26 -13.08 0.66 1.35
N ARG A 27 -12.38 -0.43 1.65
CA ARG A 27 -12.95 -1.78 1.68
C ARG A 27 -14.14 -1.89 2.63
N LEU A 28 -14.02 -1.41 3.86
CA LEU A 28 -15.10 -1.44 4.85
C LEU A 28 -16.31 -0.60 4.41
N LYS A 29 -16.10 0.58 3.82
CA LYS A 29 -17.18 1.41 3.26
C LYS A 29 -17.90 0.73 2.10
N LEU A 30 -17.19 -0.02 1.26
CA LEU A 30 -17.80 -0.83 0.19
C LEU A 30 -18.60 -1.99 0.77
N ARG A 31 -18.06 -2.70 1.77
CA ARG A 31 -18.75 -3.81 2.44
C ARG A 31 -20.08 -3.40 3.06
N LEU A 32 -20.20 -2.19 3.61
CA LEU A 32 -21.49 -1.67 4.11
C LEU A 32 -22.57 -1.49 3.02
N ARG A 33 -22.17 -1.42 1.75
CA ARG A 33 -23.08 -1.30 0.61
C ARG A 33 -23.52 -2.65 0.07
N ASP A 34 -22.95 -3.75 0.54
CA ASP A 34 -23.36 -5.10 0.14
C ASP A 34 -24.80 -5.36 0.63
N PRO A 35 -25.76 -5.63 -0.28
CA PRO A 35 -27.14 -5.93 0.11
C PRO A 35 -27.27 -7.24 0.92
N ARG A 36 -26.26 -8.11 0.89
CA ARG A 36 -26.25 -9.41 1.59
C ARG A 36 -25.60 -9.34 2.98
N ILE A 37 -25.09 -8.17 3.39
CA ILE A 37 -24.47 -8.02 4.70
C ILE A 37 -25.47 -8.30 5.83
N THR A 38 -25.12 -9.19 6.76
CA THR A 38 -25.97 -9.44 7.93
C THR A 38 -25.90 -8.26 8.91
N ARG A 39 -26.90 -8.14 9.78
CA ARG A 39 -26.92 -7.09 10.83
C ARG A 39 -25.71 -7.18 11.75
N ARG A 40 -25.25 -8.39 12.08
CA ARG A 40 -24.06 -8.61 12.91
C ARG A 40 -22.82 -8.09 12.20
N GLU A 41 -22.60 -8.49 10.95
CA GLU A 41 -21.43 -8.05 10.18
C GLU A 41 -21.43 -6.55 9.95
N ARG A 42 -22.60 -5.95 9.74
CA ARG A 42 -22.73 -4.50 9.64
C ARG A 42 -22.22 -3.80 10.89
N LEU A 43 -22.65 -4.26 12.08
CA LEU A 43 -22.16 -3.71 13.35
C LEU A 43 -20.64 -3.90 13.52
N ASP A 44 -20.12 -5.08 13.17
CA ASP A 44 -18.67 -5.33 13.22
C ASP A 44 -17.89 -4.38 12.29
N VAL A 45 -18.43 -4.09 11.10
CA VAL A 45 -17.84 -3.13 10.15
C VAL A 45 -17.95 -1.69 10.64
N GLU A 46 -19.07 -1.28 11.23
CA GLU A 46 -19.25 0.05 11.83
C GLU A 46 -18.27 0.29 12.98
N VAL A 47 -18.08 -0.71 13.86
CA VAL A 47 -17.07 -0.67 14.92
C VAL A 47 -15.66 -0.54 14.34
N ALA A 48 -15.34 -1.31 13.29
CA ALA A 48 -14.03 -1.22 12.64
C ALA A 48 -13.81 0.15 11.96
N LEU A 49 -14.85 0.74 11.38
CA LEU A 49 -14.78 2.07 10.76
C LEU A 49 -14.57 3.21 11.76
N ALA A 50 -14.99 3.02 13.01
CA ALA A 50 -14.77 3.98 14.09
C ALA A 50 -13.35 3.91 14.69
N SER A 51 -12.52 2.95 14.27
CA SER A 51 -11.15 2.75 14.75
C SER A 51 -10.13 3.19 13.70
N ASP A 52 -9.32 4.19 14.02
CA ASP A 52 -8.23 4.67 13.16
C ASP A 52 -7.18 3.58 12.90
N ASP A 53 -6.85 2.79 13.92
CA ASP A 53 -5.94 1.65 13.80
C ASP A 53 -6.44 0.61 12.79
N SER A 54 -7.76 0.44 12.68
CA SER A 54 -8.35 -0.50 11.72
C SER A 54 -8.47 0.12 10.33
N THR A 55 -8.83 1.39 10.23
CA THR A 55 -9.14 2.04 8.95
C THR A 55 -7.92 2.49 8.17
N SER A 56 -6.81 2.81 8.86
CA SER A 56 -5.56 3.27 8.26
C SER A 56 -4.72 2.18 7.59
N ILE A 57 -5.00 0.91 7.86
CA ILE A 57 -4.19 -0.22 7.38
C ILE A 57 -4.31 -0.39 5.85
N LEU A 58 -3.18 -0.67 5.19
CA LEU A 58 -3.19 -1.13 3.80
C LEU A 58 -3.54 -2.62 3.72
N THR A 59 -4.43 -2.95 2.79
CA THR A 59 -4.96 -4.29 2.59
C THR A 59 -5.24 -4.54 1.10
N LEU A 60 -5.74 -5.73 0.78
CA LEU A 60 -6.30 -6.04 -0.53
C LEU A 60 -7.80 -5.75 -0.55
N ALA A 61 -8.30 -5.39 -1.72
CA ALA A 61 -9.73 -5.24 -1.94
C ALA A 61 -10.46 -6.59 -1.81
N ASP A 62 -11.78 -6.54 -1.63
CA ASP A 62 -12.58 -7.77 -1.53
C ASP A 62 -12.80 -8.37 -2.94
N HIS A 63 -12.75 -7.55 -4.00
CA HIS A 63 -12.91 -7.96 -5.40
C HIS A 63 -11.84 -7.38 -6.34
N GLU A 64 -11.62 -8.02 -7.49
CA GLU A 64 -10.63 -7.60 -8.49
C GLU A 64 -11.02 -6.30 -9.22
N ASP A 65 -12.32 -5.99 -9.29
CA ASP A 65 -12.88 -4.81 -9.94
C ASP A 65 -13.06 -3.61 -8.99
N ASP A 66 -12.75 -3.79 -7.71
CA ASP A 66 -12.77 -2.70 -6.73
C ASP A 66 -11.78 -1.59 -7.12
N LYS A 67 -12.13 -0.35 -6.76
CA LYS A 67 -11.31 0.80 -7.13
C LYS A 67 -9.97 0.78 -6.35
N PRO A 68 -8.81 0.72 -7.02
CA PRO A 68 -7.50 0.71 -6.36
C PRO A 68 -7.22 2.03 -5.63
N LEU A 69 -6.40 1.95 -4.58
CA LEU A 69 -5.83 3.15 -3.95
C LEU A 69 -4.80 3.79 -4.90
N LEU A 70 -4.89 5.12 -5.03
CA LEU A 70 -3.87 5.92 -5.72
C LEU A 70 -2.77 6.26 -4.72
N LEU A 71 -1.54 5.92 -5.09
CA LEU A 71 -0.35 6.16 -4.29
C LEU A 71 0.60 7.07 -5.04
N LYS A 72 0.96 8.21 -4.45
CA LYS A 72 1.97 9.12 -4.99
C LYS A 72 3.33 8.74 -4.40
N PHE A 73 4.27 8.39 -5.28
CA PHE A 73 5.65 8.08 -4.94
C PHE A 73 6.47 9.36 -5.11
N VAL A 74 6.93 9.95 -4.00
CA VAL A 74 7.73 11.18 -3.99
C VAL A 74 9.19 10.82 -3.72
N PRO A 75 10.10 11.05 -4.69
CA PRO A 75 11.49 10.69 -4.53
C PRO A 75 12.19 11.59 -3.50
N LYS A 76 13.01 10.96 -2.65
CA LYS A 76 13.77 11.60 -1.58
C LYS A 76 15.08 10.84 -1.38
N ALA A 77 16.16 11.40 -1.94
CA ALA A 77 17.51 10.83 -1.86
C ALA A 77 17.60 9.36 -2.34
N GLY A 78 17.06 9.07 -3.52
CA GLY A 78 17.09 7.73 -4.14
C GLY A 78 16.07 6.72 -3.58
N LYS A 79 15.18 7.17 -2.69
CA LYS A 79 14.09 6.39 -2.07
C LYS A 79 12.77 7.10 -2.30
N TYR A 80 11.65 6.52 -1.91
CA TYR A 80 10.33 7.13 -2.01
C TYR A 80 9.67 7.31 -0.65
N GLU A 81 9.11 8.49 -0.43
CA GLU A 81 7.97 8.65 0.47
C GLU A 81 6.70 8.34 -0.33
N VAL A 82 5.80 7.55 0.24
CA VAL A 82 4.57 7.13 -0.45
C VAL A 82 3.39 7.77 0.24
N LEU A 83 2.57 8.51 -0.52
CA LEU A 83 1.41 9.24 0.00
C LEU A 83 0.12 8.71 -0.60
N ALA A 84 -0.96 8.71 0.19
CA ALA A 84 -2.30 8.40 -0.30
C ALA A 84 -2.91 9.60 -1.05
N VAL A 85 -3.36 9.35 -2.28
CA VAL A 85 -4.14 10.31 -3.08
C VAL A 85 -5.61 9.93 -3.00
N ILE A 86 -6.23 10.28 -1.87
CA ILE A 86 -7.63 9.96 -1.57
C ILE A 86 -8.28 11.17 -0.90
N ARG A 87 -9.61 11.32 -1.04
CA ARG A 87 -10.37 12.31 -0.27
C ARG A 87 -10.74 11.77 1.12
N GLY A 88 -10.59 12.60 2.15
CA GLY A 88 -11.05 12.29 3.51
C GLY A 88 -9.92 12.18 4.53
N ALA A 89 -10.10 11.37 5.57
CA ALA A 89 -9.25 11.39 6.77
C ALA A 89 -7.75 11.07 6.53
N TYR A 90 -7.44 10.41 5.42
CA TYR A 90 -6.08 10.00 5.04
C TYR A 90 -5.58 10.72 3.78
N GLU A 91 -6.21 11.83 3.41
CA GLU A 91 -5.76 12.66 2.30
C GLU A 91 -4.34 13.18 2.57
N GLY A 92 -3.41 12.86 1.66
CA GLY A 92 -2.00 13.19 1.84
C GLY A 92 -1.30 12.37 2.94
N GLY A 93 -1.96 11.35 3.50
CA GLY A 93 -1.38 10.48 4.53
C GLY A 93 -0.17 9.72 4.00
N HIS A 94 0.85 9.59 4.85
CA HIS A 94 2.12 8.94 4.54
C HIS A 94 2.11 7.47 4.91
N LEU A 95 2.55 6.62 3.99
CA LEU A 95 2.75 5.21 4.26
C LEU A 95 3.84 5.01 5.32
N THR A 96 3.51 4.29 6.37
CA THR A 96 4.38 4.05 7.53
C THR A 96 4.25 2.60 8.00
N VAL A 97 5.24 2.13 8.75
CA VAL A 97 5.24 0.83 9.43
C VAL A 97 4.93 1.05 10.91
N ASN A 98 3.94 0.33 11.45
CA ASN A 98 3.65 0.36 12.88
C ASN A 98 4.76 -0.38 13.63
N VAL A 99 5.40 0.23 14.62
CA VAL A 99 6.57 -0.36 15.28
C VAL A 99 6.22 -1.65 16.04
N GLY A 100 5.02 -1.73 16.63
CA GLY A 100 4.58 -2.89 17.42
C GLY A 100 4.05 -4.03 16.56
N THR A 101 3.12 -3.75 15.64
CA THR A 101 2.48 -4.78 14.82
C THR A 101 3.21 -5.06 13.51
N ARG A 102 4.12 -4.17 13.11
CA ARG A 102 4.81 -4.16 11.81
C ARG A 102 3.88 -3.99 10.61
N HIS A 103 2.61 -3.65 10.83
CA HIS A 103 1.64 -3.42 9.77
C HIS A 103 1.95 -2.15 8.99
N LEU A 104 1.72 -2.18 7.69
CA LEU A 104 1.65 -0.96 6.90
C LEU A 104 0.33 -0.23 7.11
N TYR A 105 0.42 1.08 7.34
CA TYR A 105 -0.73 1.95 7.53
C TYR A 105 -0.44 3.35 6.98
N MET A 106 -1.50 4.11 6.70
CA MET A 106 -1.43 5.52 6.37
C MET A 106 -1.47 6.37 7.63
N ASN A 107 -0.41 7.13 7.85
CA ASN A 107 -0.31 8.12 8.93
C ASN A 107 -0.64 9.51 8.40
N SER A 108 -1.56 10.24 9.04
CA SER A 108 -1.89 11.63 8.64
C SER A 108 -0.86 12.67 9.11
N GLY A 109 0.23 12.25 9.77
CA GLY A 109 1.35 13.11 10.16
C GLY A 109 2.25 13.53 8.99
N SER A 110 3.26 14.36 9.28
CA SER A 110 4.13 15.00 8.26
C SER A 110 5.31 14.15 7.79
N GLU A 111 5.52 12.97 8.36
CA GLU A 111 6.64 12.09 8.02
C GLU A 111 6.15 10.66 7.79
N GLY A 112 6.71 10.03 6.75
CA GLY A 112 6.46 8.65 6.38
C GLY A 112 7.70 7.79 6.46
N ALA A 113 7.51 6.48 6.43
CA ALA A 113 8.60 5.58 6.14
C ALA A 113 9.08 5.78 4.69
N ARG A 114 10.36 5.52 4.46
CA ARG A 114 10.93 5.51 3.10
C ARG A 114 10.92 4.10 2.56
N PHE A 115 10.69 3.99 1.25
CA PHE A 115 10.65 2.73 0.55
C PHE A 115 11.52 2.79 -0.71
N SER A 116 12.26 1.73 -0.99
CA SER A 116 12.84 1.49 -2.32
C SER A 116 11.94 0.57 -3.13
N ILE A 117 12.02 0.68 -4.45
CA ILE A 117 11.32 -0.21 -5.38
C ILE A 117 12.37 -1.09 -6.03
N ARG A 118 12.24 -2.42 -5.91
CA ARG A 118 13.10 -3.38 -6.61
C ARG A 118 12.30 -4.03 -7.73
N LYS A 119 12.91 -4.21 -8.91
CA LYS A 119 12.38 -5.05 -10.00
C LYS A 119 13.46 -6.00 -10.50
N HIS A 120 13.11 -6.92 -11.40
CA HIS A 120 14.10 -7.84 -11.96
C HIS A 120 15.28 -7.09 -12.59
N GLY A 121 16.50 -7.39 -12.13
CA GLY A 121 17.74 -6.75 -12.59
C GLY A 121 17.98 -5.31 -12.14
N VAL A 122 17.11 -4.72 -11.30
CA VAL A 122 17.23 -3.34 -10.82
C VAL A 122 16.85 -3.23 -9.34
N ASP A 123 17.84 -2.93 -8.49
CA ASP A 123 17.66 -2.85 -7.04
C ASP A 123 16.99 -1.56 -6.55
N GLN A 124 17.09 -0.48 -7.31
CA GLN A 124 16.48 0.82 -7.01
C GLN A 124 15.83 1.38 -8.28
N ALA A 125 14.60 0.94 -8.54
CA ALA A 125 13.82 1.34 -9.70
C ALA A 125 13.33 2.79 -9.58
N SER A 126 13.47 3.52 -10.67
CA SER A 126 13.01 4.89 -10.89
C SER A 126 11.66 4.94 -11.61
N PHE A 127 11.11 6.12 -11.88
CA PHE A 127 9.96 6.27 -12.76
C PHE A 127 10.22 5.71 -14.17
N ASP A 128 11.40 5.99 -14.74
CA ASP A 128 11.75 5.64 -16.13
C ASP A 128 11.79 4.12 -16.34
N ASP A 129 12.02 3.37 -15.27
CA ASP A 129 12.00 1.91 -15.25
C ASP A 129 10.62 1.30 -15.57
N PHE A 130 9.56 2.11 -15.56
CA PHE A 130 8.18 1.71 -15.83
C PHE A 130 7.62 2.33 -17.12
N ALA A 131 8.47 2.95 -17.95
CA ALA A 131 8.05 3.58 -19.21
C ALA A 131 7.35 2.61 -20.19
N ALA A 132 7.68 1.31 -20.13
CA ALA A 132 7.09 0.27 -20.97
C ALA A 132 5.68 -0.17 -20.51
N GLY A 133 5.22 0.24 -19.33
CA GLY A 133 3.92 -0.11 -18.79
C GLY A 133 3.99 -0.78 -17.40
N PRO A 134 2.92 -1.50 -16.99
CA PRO A 134 2.87 -2.18 -15.71
C PRO A 134 4.02 -3.17 -15.53
N GLY A 135 4.52 -3.32 -14.30
CA GLY A 135 5.64 -4.21 -14.01
C GLY A 135 5.56 -4.85 -12.63
N TYR A 136 6.21 -6.01 -12.48
CA TYR A 136 6.37 -6.66 -11.19
C TYR A 136 7.48 -5.99 -10.37
N VAL A 137 7.17 -5.67 -9.12
CA VAL A 137 8.08 -4.99 -8.19
C VAL A 137 7.95 -5.53 -6.77
N GLN A 138 9.01 -5.36 -5.99
CA GLN A 138 8.98 -5.46 -4.54
C GLN A 138 9.16 -4.07 -3.95
N LEU A 139 8.36 -3.75 -2.93
CA LEU A 139 8.63 -2.58 -2.10
C LEU A 139 9.51 -3.01 -0.93
N VAL A 140 10.57 -2.26 -0.68
CA VAL A 140 11.56 -2.52 0.38
C VAL A 140 11.48 -1.41 1.41
N SER A 141 11.19 -1.78 2.66
CA SER A 141 11.18 -0.85 3.80
C SER A 141 12.60 -0.42 4.13
N GLU A 142 12.87 0.88 4.09
CA GLU A 142 14.19 1.43 4.40
C GLU A 142 14.45 1.50 5.91
N LEU A 143 13.45 1.15 6.73
CA LEU A 143 13.61 1.05 8.18
C LEU A 143 14.47 -0.17 8.58
N ASN A 144 14.38 -1.25 7.81
CA ASN A 144 15.06 -2.52 8.12
C ASN A 144 15.70 -3.19 6.89
N GLY A 145 15.60 -2.58 5.71
CA GLY A 145 16.13 -3.11 4.45
C GLY A 145 15.42 -4.37 3.95
N ARG A 146 14.22 -4.67 4.48
CA ARG A 146 13.47 -5.88 4.12
C ARG A 146 12.36 -5.56 3.14
N PRO A 147 12.05 -6.49 2.22
CA PRO A 147 10.88 -6.35 1.38
C PRO A 147 9.60 -6.50 2.21
N LEU A 148 8.48 -6.08 1.65
CA LEU A 148 7.17 -6.30 2.26
C LEU A 148 6.72 -7.75 2.11
N TYR A 149 5.86 -8.18 3.01
CA TYR A 149 5.24 -9.50 3.05
C TYR A 149 3.73 -9.35 3.16
N LEU A 150 3.01 -10.27 2.53
CA LEU A 150 1.56 -10.40 2.69
C LEU A 150 1.28 -11.27 3.92
N ALA A 151 0.48 -10.75 4.84
CA ALA A 151 0.06 -11.46 6.04
C ALA A 151 -1.46 -11.68 6.01
N ASN A 152 -1.90 -12.80 6.56
CA ASN A 152 -3.32 -13.13 6.71
C ASN A 152 -3.59 -13.57 8.15
N ASP A 153 -4.16 -12.67 8.94
CA ASP A 153 -4.53 -12.94 10.32
C ASP A 153 -6.05 -13.12 10.41
N LYS A 154 -6.50 -14.37 10.58
CA LYS A 154 -7.94 -14.72 10.72
C LYS A 154 -8.81 -14.20 9.55
N GLY A 155 -8.31 -14.33 8.31
CA GLY A 155 -9.00 -13.86 7.11
C GLY A 155 -8.82 -12.36 6.82
N LYS A 156 -8.03 -11.64 7.63
CA LYS A 156 -7.70 -10.23 7.40
C LYS A 156 -6.34 -10.14 6.73
N VAL A 157 -6.35 -9.83 5.44
CA VAL A 157 -5.14 -9.57 4.67
C VAL A 157 -4.57 -8.20 5.02
N HIS A 158 -3.26 -8.11 5.18
CA HIS A 158 -2.53 -6.86 5.42
C HIS A 158 -1.06 -7.03 5.04
N PHE A 159 -0.30 -5.93 5.01
CA PHE A 159 1.11 -5.96 4.66
C PHE A 159 2.00 -5.72 5.89
N LYS A 160 3.12 -6.44 5.96
CA LYS A 160 4.15 -6.30 7.00
C LYS A 160 5.52 -6.07 6.38
N ASP A 161 6.42 -5.38 7.09
CA ASP A 161 7.83 -5.26 6.69
C ASP A 161 8.75 -6.30 7.39
N VAL A 162 8.13 -7.31 7.98
CA VAL A 162 8.77 -8.49 8.54
C VAL A 162 8.02 -9.72 8.07
N ASP A 163 8.73 -10.84 7.97
CA ASP A 163 8.17 -12.14 7.64
C ASP A 163 7.10 -12.53 8.68
N PRO A 164 5.82 -12.70 8.29
CA PRO A 164 4.76 -13.08 9.22
C PRO A 164 4.86 -14.53 9.74
N ASN A 165 5.69 -15.38 9.13
CA ASN A 165 5.89 -16.77 9.53
C ASN A 165 7.10 -16.89 10.46
N THR A 166 6.88 -16.61 11.74
CA THR A 166 7.93 -16.75 12.77
C THR A 166 8.27 -18.21 13.09
N SER A 167 7.42 -19.16 12.67
CA SER A 167 7.54 -20.57 13.04
C SER A 167 8.51 -21.38 12.19
N LYS A 168 8.99 -20.83 11.05
CA LYS A 168 9.85 -21.52 10.06
C LYS A 168 9.30 -22.84 9.52
N HIS A 169 8.02 -23.14 9.74
CA HIS A 169 7.37 -24.28 9.08
C HIS A 169 7.13 -23.93 7.61
N ASP A 170 7.66 -24.75 6.69
CA ASP A 170 7.57 -24.63 5.23
C ASP A 170 6.13 -24.66 4.67
N ALA A 171 5.13 -24.96 5.50
CA ALA A 171 3.73 -24.98 5.08
C ALA A 171 3.18 -23.59 4.69
N PHE A 172 3.91 -22.51 5.00
CA PHE A 172 3.60 -21.14 4.59
C PHE A 172 4.82 -20.55 3.90
N ASN A 173 4.90 -20.75 2.58
CA ASN A 173 5.93 -20.17 1.73
C ASN A 173 5.80 -18.64 1.78
N ASN A 174 6.57 -17.99 2.64
CA ASN A 174 6.42 -16.56 2.94
C ASN A 174 7.38 -15.73 2.10
N ASP A 175 7.27 -15.93 0.79
CA ASP A 175 8.00 -15.11 -0.16
C ASP A 175 7.60 -13.65 -0.02
N PRO A 176 8.55 -12.71 -0.19
CA PRO A 176 8.23 -11.31 -0.27
C PRO A 176 7.14 -11.05 -1.30
N VAL A 177 6.23 -10.13 -1.00
CA VAL A 177 5.12 -9.86 -1.90
C VAL A 177 5.62 -9.20 -3.19
N ASN A 178 5.22 -9.76 -4.31
CA ASN A 178 5.44 -9.17 -5.63
C ASN A 178 4.19 -8.36 -6.02
N PHE A 179 4.32 -7.05 -6.03
CA PHE A 179 3.28 -6.16 -6.51
C PHE A 179 3.36 -6.03 -8.02
N VAL A 180 2.21 -5.87 -8.68
CA VAL A 180 2.15 -5.22 -9.98
C VAL A 180 1.97 -3.73 -9.75
N ILE A 181 2.92 -2.92 -10.19
CA ILE A 181 2.79 -1.47 -10.21
C ILE A 181 2.26 -1.01 -11.57
N LYS A 182 1.24 -0.15 -11.56
CA LYS A 182 0.69 0.47 -12.77
C LYS A 182 0.68 1.98 -12.59
N ILE A 183 1.49 2.69 -13.36
CA ILE A 183 1.53 4.15 -13.35
C ILE A 183 0.21 4.70 -13.93
N VAL A 184 -0.36 5.67 -13.22
CA VAL A 184 -1.62 6.33 -13.54
C VAL A 184 -1.38 7.75 -14.04
N ASP A 185 -0.45 8.47 -13.39
CA ASP A 185 -0.07 9.83 -13.74
C ASP A 185 1.46 9.97 -13.71
N LYS A 186 2.00 10.71 -14.68
CA LYS A 186 3.43 10.93 -14.88
C LYS A 186 3.92 12.15 -14.09
N PRO A 187 5.25 12.29 -13.87
CA PRO A 187 5.80 13.47 -13.23
C PRO A 187 5.38 14.76 -13.92
N GLY A 188 4.82 15.69 -13.14
CA GLY A 188 4.37 17.00 -13.62
C GLY A 188 2.96 17.05 -14.23
N GLU A 189 2.26 15.92 -14.38
CA GLU A 189 0.86 15.89 -14.80
C GLU A 189 -0.06 15.81 -13.57
N GLU A 190 -0.42 16.97 -13.00
CA GLU A 190 -1.54 17.04 -12.06
C GLU A 190 -2.85 16.97 -12.85
N ARG A 191 -3.69 15.96 -12.59
CA ARG A 191 -5.05 15.92 -13.15
C ARG A 191 -5.83 17.14 -12.64
N LYS A 192 -6.15 18.05 -13.56
CA LYS A 192 -7.12 19.13 -13.36
C LYS A 192 -8.51 18.59 -13.06
#